data_AF-A0A0Q8LQQ3-F1
#
_entry.id   AF-A0A0Q8LQQ3-F1
#
_cell.length_a   1.000
_cell.length_b   1.000
_cell.length_c   1.000
_cell.angle_alpha   90.00
_cell.angle_beta   90.00
_cell.angle_gamma   90.00
#
_symmetry.space_group_name_H-M   'P 1'
#
loop_
_entity.id
_entity.type
_entity.pdbx_description
1 polymer ?
#
loop_
_entity_poly.entity_id
_entity_poly.type
_entity_poly.pdbx_seq_one_letter_code
_entity_poly.pdbx_strand_id
1 'polypeptide(L)'
;MSNVESAEEAVSDALYDLGAMLRRLDEPLTEETAVSMWIAALVAAGVRAEHGTRWVTSAKGGYPKKLPFAVQFQCPHGHRTEDRRDRARVQIIIESVGWWSLDPDSPCTLCGSDVIARWLLMCPRCEAGEDSDRHDPDHAPFDISDGYIDGVWTLRNDTSPVALLLREIRRRWKIANARWWTERYDEAASHAGAGASEEIVYGGRRMLWSEFQRAVSLELLGAQPRKVEAKPSKPTLTPEETAEWLDSREVPDALGEKATWARVKELPGCPPQSAVYAGVKLRKRRPTVP
;
A
#
# COMPACT_ATOMS: atom_id res chain seq x y z
N MET A 1 3.08 -32.52 -3.19
CA MET A 1 3.40 -31.08 -3.12
C MET A 1 2.63 -30.52 -1.94
N SER A 2 3.26 -29.69 -1.12
CA SER A 2 2.57 -29.04 -0.02
C SER A 2 1.60 -27.98 -0.56
N ASN A 3 0.51 -27.67 0.16
CA ASN A 3 -0.42 -26.60 -0.24
C ASN A 3 0.26 -25.23 -0.38
N VAL A 4 1.45 -25.05 0.22
CA VAL A 4 2.25 -23.81 0.14
C VAL A 4 2.96 -23.71 -1.21
N GLU A 5 3.62 -24.77 -1.66
CA GLU A 5 4.33 -24.81 -2.96
C GLU A 5 3.37 -24.54 -4.12
N SER A 6 2.19 -25.16 -4.10
CA SER A 6 1.17 -24.96 -5.13
C SER A 6 0.63 -23.53 -5.15
N ALA A 7 0.53 -22.86 -4.00
CA ALA A 7 0.03 -21.49 -3.92
C ALA A 7 1.10 -20.46 -4.31
N GLU A 8 2.36 -20.71 -3.98
CA GLU A 8 3.49 -19.92 -4.44
C GLU A 8 3.61 -19.94 -5.97
N GLU A 9 3.48 -21.12 -6.58
CA GLU A 9 3.45 -21.28 -8.04
C GLU A 9 2.26 -20.52 -8.64
N ALA A 10 1.04 -20.73 -8.14
CA ALA A 10 -0.15 -20.05 -8.65
C ALA A 10 -0.10 -18.52 -8.57
N VAL A 11 0.46 -17.96 -7.48
CA VAL A 11 0.60 -16.50 -7.33
C VAL A 11 1.72 -15.96 -8.22
N SER A 12 2.83 -16.69 -8.33
CA SER A 12 3.92 -16.34 -9.24
C SER A 12 3.44 -16.31 -10.69
N ASP A 13 2.67 -17.32 -11.12
CA ASP A 13 2.04 -17.38 -12.44
C ASP A 13 1.08 -16.21 -12.65
N ALA A 14 0.19 -15.94 -11.68
CA ALA A 14 -0.75 -14.82 -11.77
C ALA A 14 -0.05 -13.45 -11.86
N LEU A 15 1.06 -13.27 -11.13
CA LEU A 15 1.88 -12.04 -11.19
C LEU A 15 2.66 -11.94 -12.50
N TYR A 16 3.18 -13.06 -13.01
CA TYR A 16 3.84 -13.13 -14.32
C TYR A 16 2.87 -12.76 -15.44
N ASP A 17 1.68 -13.37 -15.44
CA ASP A 17 0.61 -13.10 -16.40
C ASP A 17 0.12 -11.67 -16.30
N LEU A 18 -0.09 -11.16 -15.07
CA LEU A 18 -0.40 -9.75 -14.86
C LEU A 18 0.68 -8.86 -15.44
N GLY A 19 1.96 -9.13 -15.14
CA GLY A 19 3.08 -8.36 -15.66
C GLY A 19 3.11 -8.36 -17.19
N ALA A 20 2.83 -9.50 -17.82
CA ALA A 20 2.73 -9.62 -19.27
C ALA A 20 1.54 -8.83 -19.84
N MET A 21 0.37 -8.92 -19.20
CA MET A 21 -0.82 -8.18 -19.59
C MET A 21 -0.64 -6.66 -19.44
N LEU A 22 -0.12 -6.23 -18.29
CA LEU A 22 0.17 -4.83 -17.99
C LEU A 22 1.20 -4.22 -18.93
N ARG A 23 2.24 -4.98 -19.32
CA ARG A 23 3.19 -4.54 -20.37
C ARG A 23 2.51 -4.32 -21.73
N ARG A 24 1.50 -5.13 -22.10
CA ARG A 24 0.72 -4.92 -23.33
C ARG A 24 -0.14 -3.66 -23.28
N LEU A 25 -0.40 -3.15 -22.07
CA LEU A 25 -1.18 -1.95 -21.81
C LEU A 25 -0.29 -0.72 -21.53
N ASP A 26 1.04 -0.85 -21.69
CA ASP A 26 2.05 0.17 -21.36
C ASP A 26 2.06 0.65 -19.88
N GLU A 27 1.57 -0.18 -18.96
CA GLU A 27 1.59 0.08 -17.51
C GLU A 27 2.44 -0.98 -16.78
N PRO A 28 3.77 -1.07 -16.96
CA PRO A 28 4.56 -2.19 -16.45
C PRO A 28 4.39 -2.38 -14.94
N LEU A 29 4.34 -3.65 -14.50
CA LEU A 29 4.36 -3.98 -13.07
C LEU A 29 5.68 -3.51 -12.46
N THR A 30 5.63 -2.40 -11.73
CA THR A 30 6.78 -1.88 -10.97
C THR A 30 6.81 -2.45 -9.56
N GLU A 31 7.97 -2.39 -8.93
CA GLU A 31 8.19 -2.78 -7.54
C GLU A 31 7.28 -1.98 -6.59
N GLU A 32 7.16 -0.68 -6.82
CA GLU A 32 6.24 0.20 -6.08
C GLU A 32 4.79 -0.24 -6.24
N THR A 33 4.40 -0.68 -7.44
CA THR A 33 3.07 -1.21 -7.71
C THR A 33 2.84 -2.52 -6.97
N ALA A 34 3.80 -3.46 -7.01
CA ALA A 34 3.74 -4.73 -6.29
C ALA A 34 3.59 -4.53 -4.77
N VAL A 35 4.42 -3.66 -4.19
CA VAL A 35 4.33 -3.28 -2.77
C VAL A 35 2.99 -2.63 -2.44
N SER A 36 2.50 -1.74 -3.29
CA SER A 36 1.19 -1.11 -3.13
C SER A 36 0.03 -2.12 -3.14
N MET A 37 0.09 -3.13 -4.02
CA MET A 37 -0.91 -4.21 -4.07
C MET A 37 -0.88 -5.05 -2.80
N TRP A 38 0.30 -5.42 -2.30
CA TRP A 38 0.44 -6.13 -1.03
C TRP A 38 -0.09 -5.34 0.16
N ILE A 39 0.21 -4.05 0.25
CA ILE A 39 -0.35 -3.18 1.30
C ILE A 39 -1.88 -3.16 1.23
N ALA A 40 -2.45 -2.99 0.04
CA ALA A 40 -3.91 -2.99 -0.14
C ALA A 40 -4.54 -4.33 0.28
N ALA A 41 -3.93 -5.45 -0.10
CA ALA A 41 -4.37 -6.79 0.26
C ALA A 41 -4.35 -7.03 1.77
N LEU A 42 -3.26 -6.68 2.44
CA LEU A 42 -3.11 -6.82 3.89
C LEU A 42 -4.07 -5.93 4.67
N VAL A 43 -4.32 -4.71 4.17
CA VAL A 43 -5.34 -3.81 4.73
C VAL A 43 -6.74 -4.38 4.57
N ALA A 44 -7.06 -4.94 3.40
CA ALA A 44 -8.33 -5.61 3.16
C ALA A 44 -8.50 -6.86 4.05
N ALA A 45 -7.40 -7.52 4.43
CA ALA A 45 -7.39 -8.62 5.39
C ALA A 45 -7.55 -8.16 6.86
N GLY A 46 -7.71 -6.85 7.09
CA GLY A 46 -7.93 -6.28 8.41
C GLY A 46 -6.65 -5.96 9.20
N VAL A 47 -5.47 -6.03 8.57
CA VAL A 47 -4.19 -5.72 9.22
C VAL A 47 -3.68 -4.35 8.82
N ARG A 48 -3.14 -3.60 9.77
CA ARG A 48 -2.43 -2.35 9.46
C ARG A 48 -1.11 -2.67 8.77
N ALA A 49 -1.01 -2.35 7.49
CA ALA A 49 0.19 -2.50 6.67
C ALA A 49 0.64 -1.15 6.08
N GLU A 50 1.95 -0.97 5.97
CA GLU A 50 2.59 0.20 5.40
C GLU A 50 3.92 -0.18 4.73
N HIS A 51 4.56 0.77 4.04
CA HIS A 51 5.92 0.55 3.56
C HIS A 51 6.86 0.29 4.73
N GLY A 52 7.69 -0.73 4.60
CA GLY A 52 8.76 -1.00 5.56
C GLY A 52 9.71 0.18 5.64
N THR A 53 10.18 0.44 6.85
CA THR A 53 11.11 1.53 7.12
C THR A 53 12.30 1.00 7.90
N ARG A 54 13.49 1.47 7.54
CA ARG A 54 14.72 1.21 8.29
C ARG A 54 15.23 2.50 8.90
N TRP A 55 15.64 2.44 10.16
CA TRP A 55 16.36 3.55 10.76
C TRP A 55 17.76 3.65 10.16
N VAL A 56 18.07 4.77 9.52
CA VAL A 56 19.38 5.05 8.95
C VAL A 56 20.08 6.05 9.85
N THR A 57 21.21 5.65 10.43
CA THR A 57 22.05 6.53 11.23
C THR A 57 22.85 7.44 10.30
N SER A 58 22.82 8.75 10.56
CA SER A 58 23.67 9.73 9.89
C SER A 58 24.44 10.56 10.91
N ALA A 59 25.52 11.22 10.47
CA ALA A 59 26.32 12.11 11.31
C ALA A 59 25.50 13.26 11.95
N LYS A 60 24.31 13.58 11.41
CA LYS A 60 23.41 14.63 11.90
C LYS A 60 22.22 14.09 12.72
N GLY A 61 22.23 12.80 13.07
CA GLY A 61 21.10 12.11 13.70
C GLY A 61 20.43 11.15 12.71
N GLY A 62 19.84 10.07 13.24
CA GLY A 62 19.18 9.07 12.41
C GLY A 62 17.80 9.50 11.92
N TYR A 63 17.35 8.93 10.81
CA TYR A 63 16.00 9.12 10.28
C TYR A 63 15.44 7.80 9.71
N PRO A 64 14.11 7.61 9.70
CA PRO A 64 13.51 6.45 9.07
C PRO A 64 13.53 6.63 7.54
N LYS A 65 14.13 5.68 6.83
CA LYS A 65 14.13 5.60 5.37
C LYS A 65 13.16 4.51 4.92
N LYS A 66 12.26 4.84 3.99
CA LYS A 66 11.41 3.83 3.35
C LYS A 66 12.27 2.85 2.56
N LEU A 67 11.95 1.57 2.70
CA LEU A 67 12.53 0.50 1.91
C LEU A 67 11.64 0.27 0.69
N PRO A 68 12.19 0.29 -0.53
CA PRO A 68 11.39 0.23 -1.76
C PRO A 68 10.62 -1.09 -1.90
N PHE A 69 11.18 -2.19 -1.37
CA PHE A 69 10.62 -3.54 -1.51
C PHE A 69 9.95 -4.07 -0.24
N ALA A 70 9.95 -3.33 0.86
CA ALA A 70 9.49 -3.89 2.12
C ALA A 70 8.05 -3.46 2.42
N VAL A 71 7.27 -4.40 2.93
CA VAL A 71 5.98 -4.15 3.56
C VAL A 71 6.09 -4.51 5.03
N GLN A 72 5.65 -3.61 5.90
CA GLN A 72 5.62 -3.84 7.34
C GLN A 72 4.18 -3.81 7.84
N PHE A 73 3.81 -4.79 8.67
CA PHE A 73 2.48 -4.90 9.23
C PHE A 73 2.49 -5.39 10.68
N GLN A 74 1.39 -5.19 11.39
CA GLN A 74 1.26 -5.70 12.77
C GLN A 74 1.26 -7.23 12.78
N CYS A 75 1.98 -7.85 13.71
CA CYS A 75 2.00 -9.31 13.85
C CYS A 75 0.57 -9.86 13.98
N PRO A 76 0.13 -10.74 13.05
CA PRO A 76 -1.24 -11.25 13.02
C PRO A 76 -1.54 -12.16 14.22
N HIS A 77 -0.50 -12.83 14.74
CA HIS A 77 -0.59 -13.71 15.91
C HIS A 77 -0.53 -12.97 17.25
N GLY A 78 -0.47 -11.63 17.25
CA GLY A 78 -0.53 -10.83 18.46
C GLY A 78 0.73 -10.85 19.33
N HIS A 79 1.86 -11.33 18.80
CA HIS A 79 3.15 -11.22 19.48
C HIS A 79 3.47 -9.76 19.81
N ARG A 80 4.12 -9.54 20.95
CA ARG A 80 4.49 -8.21 21.45
C ARG A 80 5.98 -7.96 21.31
N THR A 81 6.36 -6.69 21.29
CA THR A 81 7.75 -6.27 21.46
C THR A 81 8.32 -6.74 22.79
N GLU A 82 9.65 -6.78 22.92
CA GLU A 82 10.34 -7.23 24.14
C GLU A 82 9.90 -6.43 25.39
N ASP A 83 9.68 -5.13 25.22
CA ASP A 83 9.20 -4.22 26.28
C ASP A 83 7.69 -4.37 26.59
N ARG A 84 6.98 -5.22 25.84
CA ARG A 84 5.54 -5.55 25.94
C ARG A 84 4.59 -4.37 25.75
N ARG A 85 5.07 -3.21 25.31
CA ARG A 85 4.27 -1.99 25.15
C ARG A 85 3.47 -2.00 23.86
N ASP A 86 4.07 -2.52 22.79
CA ASP A 86 3.49 -2.52 21.45
C ASP A 86 3.32 -3.94 20.89
N ARG A 87 2.47 -4.07 19.87
CA ARG A 87 2.46 -5.28 19.04
C ARG A 87 3.75 -5.32 18.22
N ALA A 88 4.38 -6.49 18.18
CA ALA A 88 5.50 -6.72 17.28
C ALA A 88 5.05 -6.49 15.84
N ARG A 89 5.98 -6.06 15.00
CA ARG A 89 5.74 -5.86 13.56
C ARG A 89 6.43 -6.98 12.80
N VAL A 90 5.77 -7.46 11.76
CA VAL A 90 6.35 -8.36 10.77
C VAL A 90 6.76 -7.51 9.58
N GLN A 91 7.93 -7.78 9.01
CA GLN A 91 8.38 -7.16 7.78
C GLN A 91 8.61 -8.25 6.73
N ILE A 92 8.01 -8.07 5.55
CA ILE A 92 8.23 -8.91 4.38
C ILE A 92 8.92 -8.09 3.30
N ILE A 93 9.74 -8.76 2.49
CA ILE A 93 10.37 -8.22 1.29
C ILE A 93 9.58 -8.74 0.11
N ILE A 94 9.21 -7.86 -0.82
CA ILE A 94 8.56 -8.19 -2.07
C ILE A 94 9.63 -8.34 -3.14
N GLU A 95 9.77 -9.54 -3.67
CA GLU A 95 10.76 -9.91 -4.66
C GLU A 95 10.35 -9.41 -6.06
N SER A 96 11.25 -9.54 -7.03
CA SER A 96 11.06 -9.03 -8.40
C SER A 96 9.86 -9.66 -9.12
N VAL A 97 9.47 -10.88 -8.75
CA VAL A 97 8.27 -11.55 -9.25
C VAL A 97 7.00 -11.17 -8.51
N GLY A 98 7.11 -10.32 -7.48
CA GLY A 98 6.03 -9.87 -6.62
C GLY A 98 5.66 -10.84 -5.50
N TRP A 99 6.33 -11.99 -5.41
CA TRP A 99 6.23 -12.89 -4.26
C TRP A 99 6.92 -12.27 -3.04
N TRP A 100 6.56 -12.75 -1.86
CA TRP A 100 7.08 -12.22 -0.61
C TRP A 100 8.09 -13.20 -0.01
N SER A 101 9.08 -12.67 0.70
CA SER A 101 9.90 -13.40 1.65
C SER A 101 9.91 -12.69 3.00
N LEU A 102 10.13 -13.41 4.08
CA LEU A 102 10.24 -12.80 5.41
C LEU A 102 11.58 -12.05 5.49
N ASP A 103 11.55 -10.80 5.93
CA ASP A 103 12.78 -10.05 6.20
C ASP A 103 13.53 -10.71 7.36
N PRO A 104 14.81 -11.09 7.21
CA PRO A 104 15.61 -11.62 8.32
C PRO A 104 15.71 -10.66 9.52
N ASP A 105 15.60 -9.35 9.27
CA ASP A 105 15.59 -8.29 10.28
C ASP A 105 14.15 -7.94 10.72
N SER A 106 13.16 -8.81 10.44
CA SER A 106 11.77 -8.63 10.85
C SER A 106 11.68 -8.46 12.38
N PRO A 107 11.05 -7.38 12.89
CA PRO A 107 11.01 -7.11 14.34
C PRO A 107 10.32 -8.19 15.18
N CYS A 108 9.49 -9.03 14.56
CA CYS A 108 8.82 -10.14 15.23
C CYS A 108 9.66 -11.42 15.13
N THR A 109 10.43 -11.72 16.17
CA THR A 109 11.31 -12.91 16.22
C THR A 109 10.58 -14.25 16.36
N LEU A 110 9.28 -14.22 16.67
CA LEU A 110 8.45 -15.42 16.89
C LEU A 110 7.72 -15.91 15.64
N CYS A 111 7.67 -15.10 14.58
CA CYS A 111 7.02 -15.48 13.33
C CYS A 111 8.08 -15.87 12.32
N GLY A 112 8.27 -17.18 12.12
CA GLY A 112 9.07 -17.72 11.02
C GLY A 112 8.37 -17.59 9.67
N SER A 113 9.12 -17.82 8.59
CA SER A 113 8.60 -17.76 7.23
C SER A 113 7.44 -18.74 7.02
N ASP A 114 7.50 -19.92 7.60
CA ASP A 114 6.45 -20.95 7.57
C ASP A 114 5.14 -20.47 8.22
N VAL A 115 5.25 -19.84 9.39
CA VAL A 115 4.10 -19.30 10.12
C VAL A 115 3.43 -18.17 9.35
N ILE A 116 4.23 -17.27 8.76
CA ILE A 116 3.70 -16.18 7.94
C ILE A 116 3.12 -16.70 6.63
N ALA A 117 3.77 -17.66 5.98
CA ALA A 117 3.26 -18.28 4.75
C ALA A 117 1.89 -18.90 4.98
N ARG A 118 1.74 -19.70 6.05
CA ARG A 118 0.45 -20.27 6.42
C ARG A 118 -0.61 -19.20 6.60
N TRP A 119 -0.31 -18.14 7.35
CA TRP A 119 -1.27 -17.06 7.58
C TRP A 119 -1.65 -16.30 6.30
N LEU A 120 -0.69 -16.03 5.42
CA LEU A 120 -0.93 -15.34 4.15
C LEU A 120 -1.81 -16.16 3.19
N LEU A 121 -1.71 -17.49 3.27
CA LEU A 121 -2.35 -18.43 2.35
C LEU A 121 -3.68 -18.99 2.86
N MET A 122 -3.86 -19.08 4.18
CA MET A 122 -5.00 -19.75 4.76
C MET A 122 -6.17 -18.77 4.92
N CYS A 123 -7.35 -19.19 4.48
CA CYS A 123 -8.58 -18.47 4.80
C CYS A 123 -8.80 -18.49 6.32
N PRO A 124 -8.95 -17.34 6.99
CA PRO A 124 -9.18 -17.28 8.42
C PRO A 124 -10.43 -18.04 8.88
N ARG A 125 -11.46 -18.14 8.02
CA ARG A 125 -12.70 -18.86 8.32
C ARG A 125 -12.48 -20.38 8.23
N CYS A 126 -11.77 -20.87 7.20
CA CYS A 126 -11.31 -22.26 7.15
C CYS A 126 -10.43 -22.63 8.35
N GLU A 127 -9.49 -21.76 8.73
CA GLU A 127 -8.63 -21.98 9.89
C GLU A 127 -9.42 -22.07 11.20
N ALA A 128 -10.49 -21.29 11.32
CA ALA A 128 -11.41 -21.33 12.44
C ALA A 128 -12.35 -22.55 12.43
N GLY A 129 -12.27 -23.41 11.41
CA GLY A 129 -13.17 -24.54 11.22
C GLY A 129 -14.61 -24.11 10.95
N GLU A 130 -14.80 -22.94 10.33
CA GLU A 130 -16.14 -22.45 10.02
C GLU A 130 -16.77 -23.31 8.91
N ASP A 131 -17.87 -23.97 9.24
CA ASP A 131 -18.65 -24.80 8.33
C ASP A 131 -20.10 -24.29 8.34
N SER A 132 -20.31 -23.14 7.70
CA SER A 132 -21.62 -22.50 7.57
C SER A 132 -22.03 -22.45 6.11
N ASP A 133 -23.31 -22.48 5.78
CA ASP A 133 -23.81 -22.38 4.38
C ASP A 133 -23.31 -21.13 3.62
N ARG A 134 -22.69 -20.16 4.31
CA ARG A 134 -22.11 -18.92 3.77
C ARG A 134 -20.58 -18.97 3.65
N HIS A 135 -19.98 -20.12 3.91
CA HIS A 135 -18.55 -20.37 3.83
C HIS A 135 -18.36 -21.74 3.19
N ASP A 136 -17.59 -21.80 2.11
CA ASP A 136 -17.29 -23.08 1.47
C ASP A 136 -16.02 -23.63 2.13
N PRO A 137 -16.12 -24.61 3.05
CA PRO A 137 -14.94 -25.15 3.72
C PRO A 137 -14.00 -25.78 2.69
N ASP A 138 -12.70 -25.74 2.97
CA ASP A 138 -11.64 -26.27 2.09
C ASP A 138 -11.59 -25.65 0.67
N HIS A 139 -12.18 -24.46 0.49
CA HIS A 139 -12.00 -23.74 -0.76
C HIS A 139 -10.50 -23.51 -1.03
N ALA A 140 -10.07 -23.72 -2.27
CA ALA A 140 -8.73 -23.31 -2.67
C ALA A 140 -8.59 -21.79 -2.49
N PRO A 141 -7.39 -21.26 -2.16
CA PRO A 141 -7.19 -19.81 -2.17
C PRO A 141 -7.39 -19.22 -3.57
N PHE A 142 -7.36 -20.09 -4.58
CA PHE A 142 -7.60 -19.76 -5.97
C PHE A 142 -8.25 -20.94 -6.69
N ASP A 143 -9.44 -20.72 -7.27
CA ASP A 143 -9.86 -21.49 -8.44
C ASP A 143 -9.48 -20.66 -9.67
N ILE A 144 -8.29 -20.94 -10.23
CA ILE A 144 -7.77 -20.29 -11.44
C ILE A 144 -8.72 -20.55 -12.62
N SER A 145 -9.40 -21.71 -12.61
CA SER A 145 -10.16 -22.20 -13.74
C SER A 145 -11.42 -21.37 -14.01
N ASP A 146 -11.99 -20.74 -12.99
CA ASP A 146 -13.12 -19.80 -13.08
C ASP A 146 -12.72 -18.40 -13.58
N GLY A 147 -11.44 -18.15 -13.82
CA GLY A 147 -10.92 -16.85 -14.27
C GLY A 147 -11.08 -16.57 -15.76
N TYR A 148 -11.26 -17.61 -16.58
CA TYR A 148 -11.17 -17.50 -18.04
C TYR A 148 -12.52 -17.47 -18.77
N ILE A 149 -13.60 -17.97 -18.17
CA ILE A 149 -14.89 -18.14 -18.85
C ILE A 149 -16.01 -17.73 -17.90
N ASP A 150 -16.72 -16.68 -18.29
CA ASP A 150 -18.03 -16.26 -17.77
C ASP A 150 -18.18 -15.96 -16.26
N GLY A 151 -18.45 -14.69 -15.98
CA GLY A 151 -18.55 -14.17 -14.63
C GLY A 151 -19.66 -14.78 -13.78
N VAL A 152 -19.36 -15.80 -12.98
CA VAL A 152 -20.05 -16.10 -11.72
C VAL A 152 -19.06 -16.70 -10.71
N TRP A 153 -18.66 -15.85 -9.75
CA TRP A 153 -18.16 -16.07 -8.40
C TRP A 153 -17.92 -17.49 -7.84
N THR A 154 -16.67 -17.75 -7.46
CA THR A 154 -16.29 -18.55 -6.27
C THR A 154 -15.27 -17.83 -5.37
N LEU A 155 -14.58 -16.80 -5.86
CA LEU A 155 -13.74 -15.90 -5.04
C LEU A 155 -14.56 -14.99 -4.08
N ARG A 156 -15.74 -15.34 -3.56
CA ARG A 156 -16.43 -14.48 -2.56
C ARG A 156 -15.95 -14.69 -1.14
N ASN A 157 -15.47 -15.90 -0.84
CA ASN A 157 -15.40 -16.34 0.55
C ASN A 157 -13.99 -16.38 1.13
N ASP A 158 -12.94 -16.45 0.28
CA ASP A 158 -11.57 -16.37 0.79
C ASP A 158 -11.22 -14.94 1.24
N THR A 159 -10.76 -14.79 2.47
CA THR A 159 -10.24 -13.54 3.00
C THR A 159 -8.77 -13.63 3.39
N SER A 160 -8.06 -14.66 2.89
CA SER A 160 -6.62 -14.77 2.98
C SER A 160 -5.95 -13.56 2.31
N PRO A 161 -4.84 -13.05 2.86
CA PRO A 161 -4.08 -11.96 2.24
C PRO A 161 -3.71 -12.23 0.78
N VAL A 162 -3.37 -13.47 0.42
CA VAL A 162 -3.04 -13.85 -0.96
C VAL A 162 -4.25 -13.79 -1.88
N ALA A 163 -5.42 -14.31 -1.48
CA ALA A 163 -6.62 -14.16 -2.32
C ALA A 163 -7.00 -12.69 -2.52
N LEU A 164 -6.81 -11.86 -1.49
CA LEU A 164 -7.04 -10.42 -1.58
C LEU A 164 -6.02 -9.72 -2.49
N LEU A 165 -4.76 -10.16 -2.50
CA LEU A 165 -3.74 -9.72 -3.45
C LEU A 165 -4.15 -10.05 -4.88
N LEU A 166 -4.60 -11.27 -5.15
CA LEU A 166 -5.08 -11.69 -6.48
C LEU A 166 -6.29 -10.87 -6.93
N ARG A 167 -7.22 -10.56 -6.02
CA ARG A 167 -8.34 -9.65 -6.32
C ARG A 167 -7.87 -8.24 -6.67
N GLU A 168 -6.86 -7.73 -5.97
CA GLU A 168 -6.28 -6.41 -6.22
C GLU A 168 -5.53 -6.37 -7.57
N ILE A 169 -4.78 -7.43 -7.90
CA ILE A 169 -4.16 -7.66 -9.20
C ILE A 169 -5.21 -7.58 -10.32
N ARG A 170 -6.31 -8.33 -10.19
CA ARG A 170 -7.41 -8.33 -11.17
C ARG A 170 -8.07 -6.95 -11.27
N ARG A 171 -8.26 -6.26 -10.15
CA ARG A 171 -8.82 -4.90 -10.11
C ARG A 171 -7.95 -3.94 -10.92
N ARG A 172 -6.64 -3.96 -10.71
CA ARG A 172 -5.70 -3.09 -11.45
C ARG A 172 -5.65 -3.41 -12.93
N TRP A 173 -5.63 -4.70 -13.29
CA TRP A 173 -5.73 -5.11 -14.69
C TRP A 173 -6.99 -4.57 -15.36
N LYS A 174 -8.16 -4.69 -14.70
CA LYS A 174 -9.42 -4.13 -15.23
C LYS A 174 -9.33 -2.62 -15.45
N ILE A 175 -8.72 -1.88 -14.53
CA ILE A 175 -8.53 -0.42 -14.64
C ILE A 175 -7.60 -0.08 -15.81
N ALA A 176 -6.42 -0.71 -15.88
CA ALA A 176 -5.45 -0.49 -16.94
C ALA A 176 -6.04 -0.83 -18.30
N ASN A 177 -6.72 -1.97 -18.41
CA ASN A 177 -7.38 -2.41 -19.64
C ASN A 177 -8.45 -1.39 -20.06
N ALA A 178 -9.30 -0.97 -19.13
CA ALA A 178 -10.32 0.04 -19.41
C ALA A 178 -9.74 1.40 -19.85
N ARG A 179 -8.63 1.86 -19.24
CA ARG A 179 -7.91 3.07 -19.67
C ARG A 179 -7.38 2.91 -21.08
N TRP A 180 -6.70 1.80 -21.36
CA TRP A 180 -6.15 1.49 -22.68
C TRP A 180 -7.22 1.51 -23.78
N TRP A 181 -8.36 0.82 -23.55
CA TRP A 181 -9.49 0.82 -24.49
C TRP A 181 -10.11 2.22 -24.70
N THR A 182 -10.03 3.09 -23.69
CA THR A 182 -10.54 4.47 -23.77
C THR A 182 -9.58 5.38 -24.52
N GLU A 183 -8.28 5.27 -24.25
CA GLU A 183 -7.23 6.14 -24.81
C GLU A 183 -6.82 5.73 -26.22
N ARG A 184 -6.94 4.44 -26.57
CA ARG A 184 -6.56 3.87 -27.87
C ARG A 184 -7.75 3.30 -28.62
N TYR A 185 -8.85 4.05 -28.61
CA TYR A 185 -10.12 3.60 -29.17
C TYR A 185 -10.01 3.07 -30.62
N ASP A 186 -9.32 3.81 -31.50
CA ASP A 186 -9.19 3.43 -32.92
C ASP A 186 -8.35 2.15 -33.10
N GLU A 187 -7.29 1.98 -32.33
CA GLU A 187 -6.45 0.76 -32.32
C GLU A 187 -7.24 -0.43 -31.75
N ALA A 188 -7.98 -0.22 -30.67
CA ALA A 188 -8.77 -1.23 -30.00
C ALA A 188 -9.95 -1.72 -30.86
N ALA A 189 -10.61 -0.80 -31.59
CA ALA A 189 -11.65 -1.13 -32.57
C ALA A 189 -11.10 -1.97 -33.73
N SER A 190 -9.84 -1.75 -34.14
CA SER A 190 -9.20 -2.56 -35.18
C SER A 190 -8.83 -3.98 -34.71
N HIS A 191 -8.48 -4.14 -33.43
CA HIS A 191 -8.20 -5.44 -32.81
C HIS A 191 -9.43 -6.31 -32.57
N ALA A 192 -10.62 -5.72 -32.41
CA ALA A 192 -11.88 -6.46 -32.25
C ALA A 192 -12.32 -7.23 -33.51
N GLY A 193 -11.65 -7.00 -34.65
CA GLY A 193 -11.85 -7.72 -35.92
C GLY A 193 -13.10 -7.26 -36.68
N ALA A 194 -13.03 -7.29 -38.02
CA ALA A 194 -14.08 -6.87 -38.96
C ALA A 194 -15.37 -7.75 -38.96
N GLY A 195 -15.61 -8.51 -37.89
CA GLY A 195 -16.75 -9.42 -37.74
C GLY A 195 -17.39 -9.43 -36.35
N ALA A 196 -16.87 -8.65 -35.38
CA ALA A 196 -17.61 -8.40 -34.15
C ALA A 196 -18.78 -7.47 -34.51
N SER A 197 -20.03 -7.92 -34.34
CA SER A 197 -21.19 -7.07 -34.60
C SER A 197 -21.06 -5.77 -33.80
N GLU A 198 -21.55 -4.65 -34.35
CA GLU A 198 -21.58 -3.36 -33.63
C GLU A 198 -22.17 -3.50 -32.22
N GLU A 199 -23.08 -4.44 -31.99
CA GLU A 199 -23.64 -4.78 -30.67
C GLU A 199 -22.64 -5.43 -29.69
N ILE A 200 -21.72 -6.27 -30.15
CA ILE A 200 -20.66 -6.85 -29.28
C ILE A 200 -19.64 -5.77 -28.94
N VAL A 201 -19.30 -4.91 -29.91
CA VAL A 201 -18.40 -3.76 -29.68
C VAL A 201 -19.07 -2.71 -28.78
N TYR A 202 -20.34 -2.36 -28.99
CA TYR A 202 -21.09 -1.42 -28.14
C TYR A 202 -21.44 -2.00 -26.77
N GLY A 203 -21.79 -3.29 -26.69
CA GLY A 203 -22.10 -4.00 -25.45
C GLY A 203 -20.85 -4.16 -24.59
N GLY A 204 -19.73 -4.57 -25.19
CA GLY A 204 -18.40 -4.55 -24.59
C GLY A 204 -17.98 -3.15 -24.16
N ARG A 205 -18.21 -2.13 -25.00
CA ARG A 205 -17.94 -0.71 -24.69
C ARG A 205 -18.75 -0.21 -23.51
N ARG A 206 -20.04 -0.54 -23.41
CA ARG A 206 -20.89 -0.11 -22.29
C ARG A 206 -20.52 -0.84 -21.00
N MET A 207 -20.18 -2.12 -21.10
CA MET A 207 -19.76 -2.94 -19.96
C MET A 207 -18.38 -2.51 -19.45
N LEU A 208 -17.39 -2.36 -20.33
CA LEU A 208 -16.05 -1.84 -20.01
C LEU A 208 -16.10 -0.40 -19.52
N TRP A 209 -16.94 0.46 -20.10
CA TRP A 209 -17.13 1.83 -19.61
C TRP A 209 -17.84 1.86 -18.25
N SER A 210 -18.81 0.97 -18.00
CA SER A 210 -19.46 0.86 -16.69
C SER A 210 -18.52 0.29 -15.62
N GLU A 211 -17.67 -0.68 -15.98
CA GLU A 211 -16.63 -1.23 -15.12
C GLU A 211 -15.51 -0.20 -14.89
N PHE A 212 -15.15 0.59 -15.90
CA PHE A 212 -14.26 1.75 -15.78
C PHE A 212 -14.84 2.78 -14.85
N GLN A 213 -16.07 3.25 -15.09
CA GLN A 213 -16.77 4.21 -14.24
C GLN A 213 -16.90 3.67 -12.82
N ARG A 214 -17.16 2.37 -12.63
CA ARG A 214 -17.21 1.74 -11.32
C ARG A 214 -15.84 1.65 -10.68
N ALA A 215 -14.78 1.29 -11.41
CA ALA A 215 -13.43 1.17 -10.87
C ALA A 215 -12.82 2.55 -10.54
N VAL A 216 -13.04 3.54 -11.41
CA VAL A 216 -12.72 4.95 -11.19
C VAL A 216 -13.58 5.53 -10.07
N SER A 217 -14.87 5.17 -9.98
CA SER A 217 -15.70 5.60 -8.85
C SER A 217 -15.24 4.94 -7.55
N LEU A 218 -14.79 3.68 -7.56
CA LEU A 218 -14.19 3.04 -6.38
C LEU A 218 -12.83 3.67 -6.03
N GLU A 219 -12.06 4.11 -7.03
CA GLU A 219 -10.83 4.86 -6.83
C GLU A 219 -11.11 6.27 -6.30
N LEU A 220 -12.14 6.97 -6.78
CA LEU A 220 -12.58 8.32 -6.35
C LEU A 220 -13.46 8.33 -5.08
N LEU A 221 -14.10 7.22 -4.72
CA LEU A 221 -14.90 7.07 -3.50
C LEU A 221 -14.09 6.38 -2.39
N GLY A 222 -13.17 5.47 -2.76
CA GLY A 222 -12.20 4.84 -1.86
C GLY A 222 -10.99 5.73 -1.58
N ALA A 223 -10.50 6.47 -2.59
CA ALA A 223 -9.86 7.75 -2.34
C ALA A 223 -10.98 8.78 -2.21
N GLN A 224 -11.64 8.81 -1.05
CA GLN A 224 -12.11 10.11 -0.56
C GLN A 224 -10.97 11.08 -0.87
N PRO A 225 -11.16 12.10 -1.71
CA PRO A 225 -10.20 13.17 -1.72
C PRO A 225 -10.22 13.59 -0.25
N ARG A 226 -9.12 13.36 0.46
CA ARG A 226 -8.80 14.31 1.51
C ARG A 226 -9.00 15.61 0.77
N LYS A 227 -9.99 16.37 1.21
CA LYS A 227 -10.08 17.78 0.93
C LYS A 227 -8.77 18.29 1.51
N VAL A 228 -7.69 18.15 0.73
CA VAL A 228 -6.58 19.05 0.73
C VAL A 228 -7.27 20.27 0.17
N GLU A 229 -8.02 20.95 1.05
CA GLU A 229 -7.89 22.38 1.09
C GLU A 229 -6.40 22.58 0.92
N ALA A 230 -6.01 23.10 -0.24
CA ALA A 230 -4.69 23.61 -0.44
C ALA A 230 -4.55 24.67 0.65
N LYS A 231 -4.14 24.22 1.84
CA LYS A 231 -3.61 25.09 2.86
C LYS A 231 -2.50 25.78 2.11
N PRO A 232 -2.54 27.12 1.97
CA PRO A 232 -1.53 27.86 1.25
C PRO A 232 -0.20 27.30 1.71
N SER A 233 0.60 26.81 0.76
CA SER A 233 1.86 26.12 1.00
C SER A 233 2.62 26.87 2.09
N LYS A 234 2.55 26.37 3.33
CA LYS A 234 3.33 26.98 4.39
C LYS A 234 4.77 26.78 3.98
N PRO A 235 5.59 27.84 3.92
CA PRO A 235 6.96 27.72 3.47
C PRO A 235 7.64 26.61 4.27
N THR A 236 8.16 25.61 3.55
CA THR A 236 8.91 24.50 4.15
C THR A 236 10.28 25.06 4.52
N LEU A 237 10.33 25.89 5.56
CA LEU A 237 11.58 26.38 6.12
C LEU A 237 12.33 25.18 6.71
N THR A 238 13.61 25.08 6.38
CA THR A 238 14.56 24.18 7.04
C THR A 238 14.65 24.51 8.55
N PRO A 239 15.17 23.58 9.39
CA PRO A 239 15.39 23.86 10.81
C PRO A 239 16.24 25.12 11.06
N GLU A 240 17.23 25.37 10.21
CA GLU A 240 18.13 26.54 10.26
C GLU A 240 17.37 27.84 9.92
N GLU A 241 16.65 27.87 8.80
CA GLU A 241 15.82 29.01 8.41
C GLU A 241 14.69 29.25 9.42
N THR A 242 14.17 28.19 10.05
CA THR A 242 13.17 28.31 11.11
C THR A 242 13.78 28.88 12.39
N ALA A 243 15.03 28.52 12.73
CA ALA A 243 15.74 29.11 13.85
C ALA A 243 15.98 30.61 13.62
N GLU A 244 16.46 31.00 12.43
CA GLU A 244 16.63 32.41 12.04
C GLU A 244 15.30 33.17 11.99
N TRP A 245 14.24 32.51 11.52
CA TRP A 245 12.90 33.09 11.55
C TRP A 245 12.44 33.34 12.99
N LEU A 246 12.66 32.40 13.93
CA LEU A 246 12.36 32.59 15.35
C LEU A 246 13.21 33.71 15.98
N ASP A 247 14.49 33.81 15.60
CA ASP A 247 15.39 34.89 16.01
C ASP A 247 14.87 36.26 15.52
N SER A 248 14.46 36.35 14.25
CA SER A 248 13.92 37.57 13.62
C SER A 248 12.59 38.06 14.23
N ARG A 249 11.90 37.18 14.99
CA ARG A 249 10.65 37.47 15.70
C ARG A 249 10.86 37.65 17.20
N GLU A 250 12.11 37.76 17.63
CA GLU A 250 12.52 37.99 19.03
C GLU A 250 11.91 36.97 20.00
N VAL A 251 11.76 35.72 19.55
CA VAL A 251 11.21 34.65 20.39
C VAL A 251 12.27 34.22 21.40
N PRO A 252 12.03 34.27 22.73
CA PRO A 252 13.06 33.94 23.71
C PRO A 252 13.55 32.48 23.62
N ASP A 253 14.87 32.27 23.69
CA ASP A 253 15.51 30.94 23.67
C ASP A 253 15.18 30.06 24.87
N ALA A 254 14.81 30.68 25.99
CA ALA A 254 14.42 29.98 27.21
C ALA A 254 13.11 29.20 27.06
N LEU A 255 12.27 29.53 26.07
CA LEU A 255 10.98 28.87 25.89
C LEU A 255 11.14 27.39 25.49
N GLY A 256 10.28 26.53 26.05
CA GLY A 256 10.12 25.15 25.61
C GLY A 256 9.34 25.05 24.31
N GLU A 257 9.52 23.96 23.55
CA GLU A 257 8.90 23.74 22.23
C GLU A 257 7.40 24.07 22.18
N LYS A 258 6.62 23.54 23.13
CA LYS A 258 5.17 23.76 23.21
C LYS A 258 4.80 25.23 23.47
N ALA A 259 5.55 25.91 24.34
CA ALA A 259 5.33 27.31 24.67
C ALA A 259 5.71 28.22 23.49
N THR A 260 6.80 27.90 22.81
CA THR A 260 7.20 28.58 21.57
C THR A 260 6.11 28.45 20.50
N TRP A 261 5.59 27.24 20.27
CA TRP A 261 4.51 27.03 19.30
C TRP A 261 3.24 27.80 19.66
N ALA A 262 2.82 27.78 20.93
CA ALA A 262 1.65 28.53 21.37
C ALA A 262 1.77 30.03 21.06
N ARG A 263 2.98 30.58 21.12
CA ARG A 263 3.28 31.99 20.83
C ARG A 263 3.34 32.32 19.34
N VAL A 264 3.88 31.41 18.51
CA VAL A 264 4.16 31.71 17.09
C VAL A 264 3.10 31.22 16.11
N LYS A 265 2.23 30.28 16.50
CA LYS A 265 1.27 29.60 15.60
C LYS A 265 0.33 30.55 14.84
N GLU A 266 0.09 31.76 15.36
CA GLU A 266 -0.82 32.76 14.78
C GLU A 266 -0.07 33.87 14.03
N LEU A 267 1.27 33.82 14.01
CA LEU A 267 2.09 34.82 13.30
C LEU A 267 2.08 34.58 11.78
N PRO A 268 2.04 35.65 10.96
CA PRO A 268 2.14 35.54 9.50
C PRO A 268 3.43 34.85 9.07
N GLY A 269 3.32 33.90 8.14
CA GLY A 269 4.46 33.13 7.64
C GLY A 269 5.03 32.11 8.64
N CYS A 270 4.31 31.79 9.72
CA CYS A 270 4.75 30.82 10.71
C CYS A 270 5.04 29.45 10.05
N PRO A 271 6.27 28.91 10.19
CA PRO A 271 6.59 27.58 9.74
C PRO A 271 5.72 26.50 10.43
N PRO A 272 5.65 25.28 9.87
CA PRO A 272 4.90 24.19 10.48
C PRO A 272 5.45 23.84 11.88
N GLN A 273 4.58 23.32 12.75
CA GLN A 273 4.89 23.01 14.15
C GLN A 273 6.14 22.14 14.32
N SER A 274 6.33 21.15 13.44
CA SER A 274 7.50 20.28 13.43
C SER A 274 8.80 21.06 13.15
N ALA A 275 8.77 22.03 12.23
CA ALA A 275 9.91 22.88 11.92
C ALA A 275 10.20 23.86 13.07
N VAL A 276 9.17 24.43 13.70
CA VAL A 276 9.33 25.27 14.91
C VAL A 276 10.01 24.49 16.03
N TYR A 277 9.60 23.24 16.26
CA TYR A 277 10.23 22.38 17.29
C TYR A 277 11.68 22.05 16.94
N ALA A 278 11.98 21.76 15.68
CA ALA A 278 13.34 21.53 15.22
C ALA A 278 14.22 22.79 15.38
N GLY A 279 13.71 23.97 15.01
CA GLY A 279 14.38 25.25 15.18
C GLY A 279 14.67 25.59 16.64
N VAL A 280 13.72 25.36 17.56
CA VAL A 280 13.95 25.54 19.01
C VAL A 280 15.05 24.61 19.54
N LYS A 281 15.04 23.33 19.14
CA LYS A 281 16.11 22.39 19.51
C LYS A 281 17.46 22.83 18.97
N LEU A 282 17.50 23.39 17.76
CA LEU A 282 18.71 23.90 17.14
C LEU A 282 19.26 25.12 17.90
N ARG A 283 18.40 26.12 18.21
CA ARG A 283 18.78 27.32 18.98
C ARG A 283 19.38 26.97 20.34
N LYS A 284 18.82 25.98 21.04
CA LYS A 284 19.37 25.48 22.32
C LYS A 284 20.71 24.74 22.21
N ARG A 285 21.05 24.24 21.02
CA ARG A 285 22.33 23.55 20.74
C ARG A 285 23.38 24.48 20.17
N ARG A 286 23.02 25.70 19.73
CA ARG A 286 24.00 26.70 19.29
C ARG A 286 24.85 27.09 20.50
N PRO A 287 26.18 27.05 20.42
CA PRO A 287 27.02 27.58 21.49
C PRO A 287 26.68 29.07 21.65
N THR A 288 26.34 29.48 22.87
CA THR A 288 26.23 30.90 23.22
C THR A 288 27.58 31.54 22.95
N VAL A 289 27.68 32.31 21.86
CA VAL A 289 28.82 33.19 21.65
C VAL A 289 28.74 34.26 22.74
N PRO A 290 29.77 34.39 23.61
CA PRO A 290 29.79 35.40 24.67
C PRO A 290 29.80 36.81 24.13
#